data_AF-A0A4Z0ZX70-F1
#
_entry.id   AF-A0A4Z0ZX70-F1
#
_cell.length_a   1.000
_cell.length_b   1.000
_cell.length_c   1.000
_cell.angle_alpha   90.00
_cell.angle_beta   90.00
_cell.angle_gamma   90.00
#
_symmetry.space_group_name_H-M   'P 1'
#
loop_
_entity.id
_entity.type
_entity.pdbx_description
1 polymer ?
#
loop_
_entity_poly.entity_id
_entity_poly.type
_entity_poly.pdbx_seq_one_letter_code
_entity_poly.pdbx_strand_id
1 'polypeptide(L)'
;MNLRFFKSALLIFSICLPLVSESLNPPTISSTSQLQPKSKKYIPVFAMDGKLKTSWAEGVEGEGIGESLLIKYKNPIHFRSLAIYNGFGDPKLWAANNRVKKLKVTTETGNEEIVTLKDSLSRQVITFKNEIKAKEISLTIQEVYKGTNTENTAIADLVFDSEQAGSALVPPKNTWAIGKWKTKSNIARIQLHNDGTCEMGYETAKMLCTWTEKGEKVIVSLEATLPLTNTDILEIKRRGNVTSPTIEINGKHEFILNQDEV
;
A
#
# COMPACT_ATOMS: atom_id res chain seq x y z
N MET A 1 -18.92 -71.00 -24.79
CA MET A 1 -17.87 -70.41 -23.93
C MET A 1 -17.37 -69.13 -24.57
N ASN A 2 -17.78 -67.98 -24.04
CA ASN A 2 -17.06 -66.69 -24.02
C ASN A 2 -18.05 -65.57 -23.65
N LEU A 3 -18.08 -65.24 -22.35
CA LEU A 3 -18.70 -64.04 -21.82
C LEU A 3 -17.93 -62.81 -22.32
N ARG A 4 -18.63 -61.82 -22.90
CA ARG A 4 -18.08 -60.47 -23.07
C ARG A 4 -18.68 -59.55 -22.01
N PHE A 5 -17.82 -59.15 -21.07
CA PHE A 5 -18.09 -58.20 -20.00
C PHE A 5 -18.40 -56.81 -20.58
N PHE A 6 -19.54 -56.23 -20.20
CA PHE A 6 -19.80 -54.80 -20.31
C PHE A 6 -18.96 -54.08 -19.23
N LYS A 7 -17.93 -53.33 -19.65
CA LYS A 7 -17.23 -52.41 -18.74
C LYS A 7 -18.05 -51.13 -18.63
N SER A 8 -18.73 -50.94 -17.51
CA SER A 8 -19.31 -49.67 -17.11
C SER A 8 -18.17 -48.68 -16.83
N ALA A 9 -18.00 -47.68 -17.70
CA ALA A 9 -17.11 -46.57 -17.43
C ALA A 9 -17.84 -45.58 -16.50
N LEU A 10 -17.44 -45.55 -15.23
CA LEU A 10 -17.92 -44.56 -14.26
C LEU A 10 -17.24 -43.21 -14.59
N LEU A 11 -17.97 -42.28 -15.19
CA LEU A 11 -17.49 -40.93 -15.45
C LEU A 11 -17.47 -40.15 -14.12
N ILE A 12 -16.30 -40.00 -13.50
CA ILE A 12 -16.12 -39.10 -12.36
C ILE A 12 -16.04 -37.69 -12.93
N PHE A 13 -17.15 -36.94 -12.89
CA PHE A 13 -17.13 -35.49 -13.08
C PHE A 13 -16.41 -34.87 -11.88
N SER A 14 -15.11 -34.62 -12.04
CA SER A 14 -14.37 -33.78 -11.11
C SER A 14 -14.94 -32.37 -11.22
N ILE A 15 -15.79 -31.99 -10.26
CA ILE A 15 -16.27 -30.62 -10.11
C ILE A 15 -15.05 -29.81 -9.66
N CYS A 16 -14.34 -29.26 -10.64
CA CYS A 16 -13.35 -28.23 -10.41
C CYS A 16 -14.13 -27.00 -9.96
N LEU A 17 -14.32 -26.84 -8.64
CA LEU A 17 -14.78 -25.58 -8.07
C LEU A 17 -13.77 -24.52 -8.54
N PRO A 18 -14.19 -23.51 -9.31
CA PRO A 18 -13.28 -22.42 -9.62
C PRO A 18 -12.86 -21.83 -8.28
N LEU A 19 -11.56 -21.80 -8.00
CA LEU A 19 -11.02 -20.93 -6.98
C LEU A 19 -11.59 -19.55 -7.28
N VAL A 20 -12.49 -19.06 -6.42
CA VAL A 20 -12.93 -17.68 -6.49
C VAL A 20 -11.69 -16.88 -6.18
N SER A 21 -11.05 -16.37 -7.23
CA SER A 21 -10.05 -15.32 -7.14
C SER A 21 -10.74 -14.17 -6.42
N GLU A 22 -10.53 -14.03 -5.11
CA GLU A 22 -10.99 -12.87 -4.36
C GLU A 22 -10.54 -11.63 -5.13
N SER A 23 -11.52 -10.83 -5.55
CA SER A 23 -11.20 -9.59 -6.23
C SER A 23 -10.48 -8.72 -5.23
N LEU A 24 -9.23 -8.35 -5.53
CA LEU A 24 -8.50 -7.33 -4.77
C LEU A 24 -9.46 -6.16 -4.46
N ASN A 25 -9.72 -5.91 -3.19
CA ASN A 25 -10.49 -4.75 -2.72
C ASN A 25 -9.62 -3.85 -1.84
N PRO A 26 -8.60 -3.23 -2.43
CA PRO A 26 -7.69 -2.42 -1.67
C PRO A 26 -8.19 -0.99 -1.47
N PRO A 27 -7.79 -0.33 -0.37
CA PRO A 27 -8.21 1.02 -0.07
C PRO A 27 -7.39 2.07 -0.82
N THR A 28 -8.02 3.21 -1.12
CA THR A 28 -7.32 4.48 -1.33
C THR A 28 -7.33 5.27 -0.03
N ILE A 29 -6.22 5.95 0.28
CA ILE A 29 -6.04 6.66 1.55
C ILE A 29 -5.65 8.10 1.27
N SER A 30 -6.34 9.03 1.92
CA SER A 30 -6.01 10.45 1.93
C SER A 30 -5.99 10.98 3.36
N SER A 31 -5.53 12.21 3.56
CA SER A 31 -5.59 12.89 4.85
C SER A 31 -6.00 14.34 4.70
N THR A 32 -6.42 14.95 5.80
CA THR A 32 -6.66 16.40 5.89
C THR A 32 -5.36 17.21 5.79
N SER A 33 -4.27 16.67 6.31
CA SER A 33 -2.92 17.24 6.18
C SER A 33 -1.82 16.17 6.18
N GLN A 34 -0.61 16.57 5.78
CA GLN A 34 0.58 15.71 5.84
C GLN A 34 1.83 16.55 6.12
N LEU A 35 2.75 16.04 6.93
CA LEU A 35 4.02 16.69 7.20
C LEU A 35 4.92 16.67 5.95
N GLN A 36 5.44 17.83 5.55
CA GLN A 36 6.25 17.99 4.32
C GLN A 36 7.64 18.58 4.58
N PRO A 37 8.58 17.83 5.20
CA PRO A 37 9.96 18.27 5.31
C PRO A 37 10.69 18.11 3.97
N LYS A 38 11.79 18.83 3.79
CA LYS A 38 12.51 18.89 2.50
C LYS A 38 13.04 17.54 1.98
N SER A 39 13.33 16.57 2.86
CA SER A 39 14.07 15.34 2.52
C SER A 39 13.37 14.05 2.95
N LYS A 40 12.17 14.10 3.51
CA LYS A 40 11.45 12.91 4.00
C LYS A 40 9.96 13.04 3.69
N LYS A 41 9.30 11.90 3.50
CA LYS A 41 7.87 11.83 3.20
C LYS A 41 7.11 11.26 4.39
N TYR A 42 5.89 11.75 4.61
CA TYR A 42 4.97 11.29 5.64
C TYR A 42 3.53 11.21 5.11
N ILE A 43 3.40 10.59 3.94
CA ILE A 43 2.14 10.58 3.17
C ILE A 43 1.13 9.58 3.73
N PRO A 44 -0.19 9.75 3.47
CA PRO A 44 -1.25 8.94 4.09
C PRO A 44 -1.14 7.43 3.86
N VAL A 45 -0.66 7.01 2.69
CA VAL A 45 -0.50 5.58 2.35
C VAL A 45 0.49 4.88 3.27
N PHE A 46 1.43 5.61 3.87
CA PHE A 46 2.39 5.03 4.83
C PHE A 46 1.73 4.56 6.12
N ALA A 47 0.49 4.94 6.41
CA ALA A 47 -0.25 4.37 7.52
C ALA A 47 -0.81 2.97 7.22
N MET A 48 -0.73 2.44 5.98
CA MET A 48 -1.25 1.11 5.63
C MET A 48 -0.35 0.39 4.61
N ASP A 49 0.95 0.68 4.61
CA ASP A 49 1.92 0.06 3.69
C ASP A 49 2.60 -1.18 4.27
N GLY A 50 2.28 -1.55 5.53
CA GLY A 50 2.86 -2.69 6.23
C GLY A 50 4.31 -2.51 6.66
N LYS A 51 4.87 -1.29 6.62
CA LYS A 51 6.28 -1.01 6.88
C LYS A 51 6.44 -0.02 8.05
N LEU A 52 6.88 -0.52 9.21
CA LEU A 52 7.13 0.34 10.39
C LEU A 52 8.27 1.39 10.21
N LYS A 53 9.07 1.29 9.14
CA LYS A 53 10.08 2.32 8.81
C LYS A 53 9.47 3.60 8.22
N THR A 54 8.23 3.51 7.74
CA THR A 54 7.43 4.60 7.20
C THR A 54 6.27 4.91 8.15
N SER A 55 5.73 6.11 8.07
CA SER A 55 4.58 6.54 8.87
C SER A 55 3.87 7.69 8.16
N TRP A 56 2.56 7.78 8.28
CA TRP A 56 1.88 9.05 8.06
C TRP A 56 2.10 9.95 9.28
N ALA A 57 2.26 11.25 9.04
CA ALA A 57 2.23 12.27 10.07
C ALA A 57 1.40 13.45 9.57
N GLU A 58 0.55 13.99 10.43
CA GLU A 58 -0.17 15.23 10.13
C GLU A 58 0.80 16.41 9.95
N GLY A 59 0.36 17.48 9.30
CA GLY A 59 1.23 18.60 8.94
C GLY A 59 0.67 19.97 9.28
N VAL A 60 -0.26 20.06 10.24
CA VAL A 60 -0.73 21.36 10.73
C VAL A 60 0.20 21.90 11.81
N GLU A 61 0.06 23.18 12.13
CA GLU A 61 0.68 23.72 13.33
C GLU A 61 -0.06 23.17 14.57
N GLY A 62 0.67 22.81 15.61
CA GLY A 62 0.10 22.24 16.83
C GLY A 62 0.14 20.70 16.85
N GLU A 63 -0.76 20.13 17.64
CA GLU A 63 -0.78 18.69 17.96
C GLU A 63 -1.51 17.82 16.92
N GLY A 64 -2.12 18.43 15.90
CA GLY A 64 -2.91 17.70 14.90
C GLY A 64 -4.28 17.22 15.37
N ILE A 65 -4.82 17.75 16.46
CA ILE A 65 -6.19 17.43 16.91
C ILE A 65 -7.19 17.89 15.85
N GLY A 66 -8.09 16.98 15.45
CA GLY A 66 -9.05 17.20 14.37
C GLY A 66 -8.57 16.70 13.00
N GLU A 67 -7.27 16.47 12.82
CA GLU A 67 -6.74 15.89 11.59
C GLU A 67 -7.13 14.43 11.44
N SER A 68 -7.28 13.97 10.20
CA SER A 68 -7.78 12.63 9.92
C SER A 68 -7.13 11.94 8.74
N LEU A 69 -7.16 10.61 8.80
CA LEU A 69 -7.01 9.71 7.66
C LEU A 69 -8.40 9.31 7.15
N LEU A 70 -8.58 9.35 5.83
CA LEU A 70 -9.78 8.87 5.15
C LEU A 70 -9.41 7.66 4.29
N ILE A 71 -9.95 6.51 4.67
CA ILE A 71 -9.76 5.22 3.98
C ILE A 71 -11.02 4.94 3.17
N LYS A 72 -10.87 4.71 1.86
CA LYS A 72 -11.98 4.38 0.95
C LYS A 72 -11.73 3.08 0.22
N TYR A 73 -12.61 2.11 0.38
CA TYR A 73 -12.60 0.86 -0.35
C TYR A 73 -13.46 0.96 -1.62
N LYS A 74 -13.20 0.10 -2.60
CA LYS A 74 -14.06 0.01 -3.79
C LYS A 74 -15.40 -0.63 -3.44
N ASN A 75 -15.36 -1.72 -2.71
CA ASN A 75 -16.51 -2.42 -2.15
C ASN A 75 -16.49 -2.32 -0.62
N PRO A 76 -17.64 -2.28 0.07
CA PRO A 76 -17.67 -2.31 1.52
C PRO A 76 -16.93 -3.52 2.09
N ILE A 77 -16.18 -3.30 3.17
CA ILE A 77 -15.54 -4.35 3.96
C ILE A 77 -16.35 -4.62 5.24
N HIS A 78 -16.22 -5.82 5.80
CA HIS A 78 -16.77 -6.16 7.12
C HIS A 78 -15.60 -6.37 8.07
N PHE A 79 -15.51 -5.54 9.11
CA PHE A 79 -14.43 -5.64 10.08
C PHE A 79 -14.98 -5.55 11.49
N ARG A 80 -14.37 -6.33 12.38
CA ARG A 80 -14.64 -6.26 13.82
C ARG A 80 -13.46 -5.74 14.60
N SER A 81 -12.27 -5.71 14.00
CA SER A 81 -11.09 -5.19 14.66
C SER A 81 -10.21 -4.32 13.77
N LEU A 82 -9.49 -3.41 14.42
CA LEU A 82 -8.46 -2.55 13.84
C LEU A 82 -7.16 -2.83 14.57
N ALA A 83 -6.15 -3.29 13.84
CA ALA A 83 -4.80 -3.33 14.34
C ALA A 83 -4.09 -2.01 14.02
N ILE A 84 -3.30 -1.49 14.96
CA ILE A 84 -2.59 -0.22 14.81
C ILE A 84 -1.23 -0.24 15.50
N TYR A 85 -0.25 0.41 14.88
CA TYR A 85 1.00 0.88 15.48
C TYR A 85 0.93 2.40 15.61
N ASN A 86 0.76 2.87 16.84
CA ASN A 86 0.46 4.25 17.18
C ASN A 86 1.74 5.09 17.29
N GLY A 87 1.77 6.29 16.70
CA GLY A 87 2.97 7.12 16.60
C GLY A 87 3.85 6.75 15.41
N PHE A 88 5.11 7.17 15.43
CA PHE A 88 6.11 6.71 14.46
C PHE A 88 6.57 5.28 14.77
N GLY A 89 6.92 4.50 13.75
CA GLY A 89 7.46 3.16 13.98
C GLY A 89 8.93 3.15 14.40
N ASP A 90 9.68 4.22 14.09
CA ASP A 90 11.02 4.43 14.65
C ASP A 90 10.94 4.79 16.14
N PRO A 91 11.59 4.04 17.05
CA PRO A 91 11.46 4.27 18.50
C PRO A 91 11.90 5.66 18.97
N LYS A 92 12.91 6.28 18.32
CA LYS A 92 13.39 7.61 18.69
C LYS A 92 12.36 8.66 18.28
N LEU A 93 11.83 8.56 17.06
CA LEU A 93 10.76 9.44 16.60
C LEU A 93 9.47 9.23 17.41
N TRP A 94 9.15 8.00 17.78
CA TRP A 94 8.00 7.68 18.62
C TRP A 94 8.05 8.40 19.96
N ALA A 95 9.20 8.39 20.64
CA ALA A 95 9.39 9.07 21.92
C ALA A 95 9.46 10.61 21.78
N ALA A 96 9.96 11.10 20.64
CA ALA A 96 10.11 12.54 20.38
C ALA A 96 8.78 13.24 20.03
N ASN A 97 7.86 12.53 19.38
CA ASN A 97 6.63 13.08 18.79
C ASN A 97 5.38 12.65 19.55
N ASN A 98 4.25 13.26 19.20
CA ASN A 98 2.96 12.91 19.77
C ASN A 98 2.48 11.54 19.26
N ARG A 99 1.74 10.83 20.13
CA ARG A 99 0.99 9.62 19.77
C ARG A 99 -0.49 9.89 19.94
N VAL A 100 -1.34 9.22 19.17
CA VAL A 100 -2.79 9.36 19.35
C VAL A 100 -3.22 8.74 20.68
N LYS A 101 -3.95 9.47 21.51
CA LYS A 101 -4.55 8.97 22.75
C LYS A 101 -5.99 8.55 22.55
N LYS A 102 -6.80 9.42 21.95
CA LYS A 102 -8.17 9.11 21.53
C LYS A 102 -8.28 9.23 20.03
N LEU A 103 -8.75 8.16 19.41
CA LEU A 103 -9.03 8.10 17.97
C LEU A 103 -10.53 7.96 17.78
N LYS A 104 -11.13 8.84 16.98
CA LYS A 104 -12.52 8.72 16.57
C LYS A 104 -12.57 8.01 15.22
N VAL A 105 -13.30 6.90 15.18
CA VAL A 105 -13.56 6.11 13.98
C VAL A 105 -14.99 6.41 13.54
N THR A 106 -15.17 6.93 12.33
CA THR A 106 -16.51 7.12 11.74
C THR A 106 -16.62 6.46 10.38
N THR A 107 -17.85 6.10 9.99
CA THR A 107 -18.14 5.51 8.68
C THR A 107 -19.22 6.29 7.93
N GLU A 108 -19.32 6.06 6.61
CA GLU A 108 -20.38 6.66 5.79
C GLU A 108 -21.79 6.19 6.20
N THR A 109 -21.88 5.04 6.87
CA THR A 109 -23.10 4.45 7.40
C THR A 109 -23.54 5.05 8.75
N GLY A 110 -22.79 6.03 9.28
CA GLY A 110 -23.10 6.72 10.53
C GLY A 110 -22.63 6.00 11.79
N ASN A 111 -21.81 4.94 11.68
CA ASN A 111 -21.17 4.36 12.85
C ASN A 111 -20.13 5.35 13.39
N GLU A 112 -20.06 5.47 14.72
CA GLU A 112 -19.09 6.30 15.42
C GLU A 112 -18.59 5.56 16.66
N GLU A 113 -17.27 5.40 16.74
CA GLU A 113 -16.59 4.76 17.87
C GLU A 113 -15.42 5.66 18.31
N ILE A 114 -15.31 5.93 19.62
CA ILE A 114 -14.16 6.63 20.18
C ILE A 114 -13.34 5.62 20.96
N VAL A 115 -12.12 5.38 20.48
CA VAL A 115 -11.23 4.37 21.03
C VAL A 115 -10.04 5.03 21.72
N THR A 116 -9.70 4.54 22.91
CA THR A 116 -8.51 4.99 23.63
C THR A 116 -7.35 4.05 23.32
N LEU A 117 -6.28 4.57 22.74
CA LEU A 117 -5.08 3.81 22.43
C LEU A 117 -4.16 3.78 23.66
N LYS A 118 -3.41 2.69 23.82
CA LYS A 118 -2.34 2.63 24.83
C LYS A 118 -1.17 3.48 24.37
N ASP A 119 -0.47 4.11 25.31
CA ASP A 119 0.81 4.77 25.03
C ASP A 119 1.90 3.71 24.91
N SER A 120 1.94 3.03 23.76
CA SER A 120 2.85 1.93 23.48
C SER A 120 3.23 1.89 22.01
N LEU A 121 4.52 1.66 21.76
CA LEU A 121 5.08 1.39 20.43
C LEU A 121 4.67 0.02 19.88
N SER A 122 4.19 -0.90 20.73
CA SER A 122 3.77 -2.24 20.31
C SER A 122 2.46 -2.21 19.53
N ARG A 123 2.27 -3.19 18.65
CA ARG A 123 1.00 -3.43 17.95
C ARG A 123 -0.14 -3.53 18.95
N GLN A 124 -1.24 -2.86 18.64
CA GLN A 124 -2.46 -2.89 19.43
C GLN A 124 -3.60 -3.37 18.55
N VAL A 125 -4.50 -4.18 19.09
CA VAL A 125 -5.73 -4.60 18.40
C VAL A 125 -6.91 -4.03 19.17
N ILE A 126 -7.73 -3.28 18.44
CA ILE A 126 -8.94 -2.64 18.94
C ILE A 126 -10.11 -3.44 18.41
N THR A 127 -10.91 -4.03 19.30
CA THR A 127 -12.10 -4.80 18.92
C THR A 127 -13.34 -3.96 19.12
N PHE A 128 -14.10 -3.75 18.05
CA PHE A 128 -15.39 -3.06 18.11
C PHE A 128 -16.47 -3.99 18.67
N LYS A 129 -17.48 -3.40 19.31
CA LYS A 129 -18.56 -4.17 19.94
C LYS A 129 -19.31 -5.03 18.93
N ASN A 130 -19.63 -4.43 17.79
CA ASN A 130 -20.32 -5.06 16.67
C ASN A 130 -19.39 -5.08 15.44
N GLU A 131 -19.64 -6.02 14.53
CA GLU A 131 -19.04 -5.96 13.19
C GLU A 131 -19.56 -4.72 12.46
N ILE A 132 -18.65 -4.00 11.81
CA ILE A 132 -18.94 -2.78 11.07
C ILE A 132 -18.80 -3.09 9.58
N LYS A 133 -19.84 -2.76 8.83
CA LYS A 133 -19.82 -2.75 7.36
C LYS A 133 -19.64 -1.31 6.88
N ALA A 134 -18.52 -1.04 6.20
CA ALA A 134 -18.25 0.30 5.68
C ALA A 134 -17.41 0.27 4.40
N LYS A 135 -17.63 1.28 3.57
CA LYS A 135 -16.82 1.57 2.39
C LYS A 135 -15.89 2.75 2.64
N GLU A 136 -16.32 3.75 3.41
CA GLU A 136 -15.50 4.91 3.77
C GLU A 136 -15.34 4.97 5.29
N ILE A 137 -14.10 5.04 5.75
CA ILE A 137 -13.77 5.04 7.17
C ILE A 137 -12.86 6.23 7.43
N SER A 138 -13.26 7.11 8.35
CA SER A 138 -12.45 8.23 8.81
C SER A 138 -11.88 7.92 10.18
N LEU A 139 -10.58 8.15 10.34
CA LEU A 139 -9.85 8.03 11.59
C LEU A 139 -9.36 9.43 12.00
N THR A 140 -10.03 10.04 12.97
CA THR A 140 -9.77 11.43 13.39
C THR A 140 -9.08 11.47 14.75
N ILE A 141 -8.02 12.26 14.85
CA ILE A 141 -7.29 12.50 16.10
C ILE A 141 -8.17 13.35 17.02
N GLN A 142 -8.45 12.87 18.24
CA GLN A 142 -9.25 13.60 19.23
C GLN A 142 -8.42 14.09 20.41
N GLU A 143 -7.45 13.28 20.84
CA GLU A 143 -6.50 13.62 21.90
C GLU A 143 -5.16 12.95 21.62
N VAL A 144 -4.08 13.51 22.16
CA VAL A 144 -2.72 12.98 22.00
C VAL A 144 -2.04 12.69 23.34
N TYR A 145 -1.09 11.78 23.34
CA TYR A 145 -0.04 11.72 24.36
C TYR A 145 1.15 12.55 23.86
N LYS A 146 1.64 13.47 24.71
CA LYS A 146 2.70 14.40 24.31
C LYS A 146 4.06 13.71 24.16
N GLY A 147 4.77 14.04 23.10
CA GLY A 147 6.18 13.70 22.88
C GLY A 147 7.12 14.55 23.73
N THR A 148 8.41 14.31 23.61
CA THR A 148 9.45 15.08 24.31
C THR A 148 9.90 16.35 23.58
N ASN A 149 9.61 16.50 22.28
CA ASN A 149 10.22 17.58 21.49
C ASN A 149 9.30 18.22 20.44
N THR A 150 8.45 17.43 19.76
CA THR A 150 7.68 17.92 18.61
C THR A 150 6.19 17.62 18.77
N GLU A 151 5.37 18.51 18.23
CA GLU A 151 3.90 18.39 18.32
C GLU A 151 3.30 17.51 17.22
N ASN A 152 4.10 17.05 16.25
CA ASN A 152 3.58 16.22 15.17
C ASN A 152 2.98 14.93 15.71
N THR A 153 1.81 14.56 15.21
CA THR A 153 1.16 13.28 15.52
C THR A 153 1.24 12.33 14.32
N ALA A 154 1.55 11.06 14.58
CA ALA A 154 1.78 10.07 13.53
C ALA A 154 1.05 8.75 13.76
N ILE A 155 0.87 8.00 12.67
CA ILE A 155 0.44 6.61 12.68
C ILE A 155 1.39 5.83 11.76
N ALA A 156 2.05 4.81 12.33
CA ALA A 156 3.07 4.03 11.64
C ALA A 156 2.44 3.01 10.69
N ASP A 157 1.42 2.30 11.16
CA ASP A 157 0.72 1.31 10.36
C ASP A 157 -0.63 0.98 10.99
N LEU A 158 -1.62 0.62 10.17
CA LEU A 158 -2.94 0.20 10.57
C LEU A 158 -3.54 -0.79 9.57
N VAL A 159 -4.29 -1.76 10.06
CA VAL A 159 -4.92 -2.80 9.25
C VAL A 159 -6.28 -3.14 9.84
N PHE A 160 -7.32 -3.10 9.01
CA PHE A 160 -8.63 -3.64 9.37
C PHE A 160 -8.63 -5.15 9.21
N ASP A 161 -9.04 -5.86 10.25
CA ASP A 161 -9.18 -7.31 10.23
C ASP A 161 -10.46 -7.68 9.48
N SER A 162 -10.28 -7.96 8.18
CA SER A 162 -11.34 -8.19 7.22
C SER A 162 -10.76 -8.96 6.03
N GLU A 163 -11.35 -10.10 5.68
CA GLU A 163 -10.96 -10.86 4.47
C GLU A 163 -11.17 -10.03 3.19
N GLN A 164 -12.15 -9.11 3.20
CA GLN A 164 -12.38 -8.21 2.07
C GLN A 164 -11.47 -6.97 2.07
N ALA A 165 -10.62 -6.78 3.08
CA ALA A 165 -9.70 -5.65 3.12
C ALA A 165 -8.44 -6.05 2.35
N GLY A 166 -8.32 -5.56 1.12
CA GLY A 166 -7.07 -5.67 0.37
C GLY A 166 -6.01 -4.74 0.96
N SER A 167 -4.73 -5.01 0.67
CA SER A 167 -3.64 -4.09 1.01
C SER A 167 -3.83 -2.74 0.32
N ALA A 168 -3.50 -1.61 0.96
CA ALA A 168 -3.56 -0.28 0.33
C ALA A 168 -2.73 -0.16 -0.95
N LEU A 169 -1.77 -1.07 -1.12
CA LEU A 169 -1.02 -1.23 -2.35
C LEU A 169 -1.82 -2.07 -3.34
N VAL A 170 -2.36 -1.36 -4.33
CA VAL A 170 -3.16 -1.90 -5.43
C VAL A 170 -2.31 -1.88 -6.68
N PRO A 171 -2.24 -2.99 -7.43
CA PRO A 171 -2.02 -2.91 -8.86
C PRO A 171 -3.01 -2.00 -9.54
N PRO A 172 -2.59 -0.93 -10.24
CA PRO A 172 -3.52 -0.27 -11.13
C PRO A 172 -3.91 -1.29 -12.20
N LYS A 173 -5.23 -1.53 -12.35
CA LYS A 173 -5.76 -2.24 -13.51
C LYS A 173 -5.38 -1.47 -14.78
N ASN A 174 -4.88 -2.18 -15.79
CA ASN A 174 -4.38 -1.64 -17.06
C ASN A 174 -3.10 -0.79 -16.95
N THR A 175 -2.21 -1.10 -16.01
CA THR A 175 -0.87 -0.50 -16.01
C THR A 175 -0.08 -1.03 -17.21
N TRP A 176 0.04 -0.21 -18.24
CA TRP A 176 0.82 -0.49 -19.46
C TRP A 176 2.31 -0.79 -19.18
N ALA A 177 2.78 -0.45 -17.97
CA ALA A 177 4.14 -0.65 -17.53
C ALA A 177 4.35 -1.99 -16.78
N ILE A 178 3.30 -2.77 -16.46
CA ILE A 178 3.49 -4.10 -15.84
C ILE A 178 4.28 -5.00 -16.79
N GLY A 179 5.33 -5.62 -16.28
CA GLY A 179 6.21 -6.49 -17.06
C GLY A 179 7.68 -6.29 -16.74
N LYS A 180 8.52 -7.02 -17.47
CA LYS A 180 9.98 -6.95 -17.39
C LYS A 180 10.51 -6.05 -18.50
N TRP A 181 11.34 -5.10 -18.14
CA TRP A 181 11.93 -4.13 -19.05
C TRP A 181 13.44 -4.10 -18.86
N LYS A 182 14.17 -3.86 -19.95
CA LYS A 182 15.63 -3.77 -19.95
C LYS A 182 16.12 -2.58 -20.74
N THR A 183 17.31 -2.10 -20.41
CA THR A 183 18.05 -1.20 -21.31
C THR A 183 18.46 -1.95 -22.57
N LYS A 184 18.75 -1.22 -23.67
CA LYS A 184 19.31 -1.84 -24.90
C LYS A 184 20.61 -2.60 -24.65
N SER A 185 21.40 -2.16 -23.66
CA SER A 185 22.63 -2.81 -23.22
C SER A 185 22.42 -4.03 -22.30
N ASN A 186 21.18 -4.29 -21.86
CA ASN A 186 20.81 -5.36 -20.93
C ASN A 186 21.45 -5.29 -19.52
N ILE A 187 22.04 -4.14 -19.18
CA ILE A 187 22.77 -3.95 -17.91
C ILE A 187 21.81 -3.69 -16.75
N ALA A 188 20.71 -2.98 -17.00
CA ALA A 188 19.71 -2.66 -15.98
C ALA A 188 18.35 -3.23 -16.38
N ARG A 189 17.69 -3.87 -15.41
CA ARG A 189 16.37 -4.46 -15.53
C ARG A 189 15.42 -3.82 -14.52
N ILE A 190 14.18 -3.62 -14.93
CA ILE A 190 13.08 -3.25 -14.05
C ILE A 190 11.93 -4.20 -14.29
N GLN A 191 11.41 -4.78 -13.22
CA GLN A 191 10.21 -5.60 -13.21
C GLN A 191 9.16 -4.86 -12.39
N LEU A 192 8.07 -4.48 -13.05
CA LEU A 192 6.94 -3.82 -12.40
C LEU A 192 5.88 -4.89 -12.12
N HIS A 193 5.59 -5.14 -10.85
CA HIS A 193 4.63 -6.15 -10.40
C HIS A 193 3.23 -5.58 -10.38
N ASN A 194 2.24 -6.48 -10.35
CA ASN A 194 0.88 -6.04 -10.13
C ASN A 194 0.77 -5.44 -8.72
N ASP A 195 1.16 -6.10 -7.64
CA ASP A 195 0.96 -5.68 -6.23
C ASP A 195 1.45 -4.28 -5.78
N GLY A 196 1.93 -3.44 -6.69
CA GLY A 196 2.45 -2.12 -6.40
C GLY A 196 3.93 -2.08 -6.15
N THR A 197 4.57 -3.24 -6.23
CA THR A 197 6.01 -3.35 -6.09
C THR A 197 6.73 -3.31 -7.43
N CYS A 198 7.99 -2.94 -7.40
CA CYS A 198 8.91 -3.24 -8.49
C CYS A 198 10.22 -3.80 -7.96
N GLU A 199 10.80 -4.70 -8.73
CA GLU A 199 12.18 -5.11 -8.60
C GLU A 199 12.99 -4.34 -9.64
N MET A 200 13.95 -3.54 -9.20
CA MET A 200 14.93 -3.01 -10.12
C MET A 200 16.30 -3.58 -9.78
N GLY A 201 17.01 -4.04 -10.81
CA GLY A 201 18.28 -4.71 -10.59
C GLY A 201 19.30 -4.60 -11.70
N TYR A 202 20.55 -4.72 -11.27
CA TYR A 202 21.70 -5.06 -12.09
C TYR A 202 21.95 -6.56 -11.94
N GLU A 203 22.89 -7.17 -12.66
CA GLU A 203 23.16 -8.61 -12.55
C GLU A 203 23.40 -9.12 -11.11
N THR A 204 23.73 -8.23 -10.17
CA THR A 204 24.11 -8.56 -8.79
C THR A 204 23.29 -7.89 -7.68
N ALA A 205 22.27 -7.08 -7.98
CA ALA A 205 21.52 -6.34 -6.96
C ALA A 205 20.04 -6.18 -7.32
N LYS A 206 19.13 -6.30 -6.34
CA LYS A 206 17.68 -6.08 -6.48
C LYS A 206 17.20 -5.06 -5.44
N MET A 207 16.30 -4.17 -5.83
CA MET A 207 15.66 -3.19 -4.94
C MET A 207 14.14 -3.25 -5.07
N LEU A 208 13.47 -3.28 -3.92
CA LEU A 208 12.02 -3.17 -3.81
C LEU A 208 11.59 -1.70 -3.92
N CYS A 209 10.45 -1.45 -4.54
CA CYS A 209 9.92 -0.10 -4.73
C CYS A 209 8.39 -0.06 -4.57
N THR A 210 7.80 1.12 -4.44
CA THR A 210 6.33 1.32 -4.39
C THR A 210 5.90 2.51 -5.24
N TRP A 211 4.83 2.37 -6.06
CA TRP A 211 4.31 3.48 -6.87
C TRP A 211 3.24 4.34 -6.18
N THR A 212 3.15 5.64 -6.49
CA THR A 212 2.33 6.60 -5.73
C THR A 212 1.41 7.55 -6.53
N GLU A 213 1.52 7.69 -7.87
CA GLU A 213 0.70 8.67 -8.64
C GLU A 213 0.27 8.19 -10.05
N LYS A 214 -0.86 8.72 -10.56
CA LYS A 214 -1.49 8.43 -11.88
C LYS A 214 -1.56 9.68 -12.78
N GLY A 215 -1.15 9.55 -14.05
CA GLY A 215 -1.24 10.58 -15.10
C GLY A 215 -0.38 10.22 -16.33
N GLU A 216 0.21 11.20 -17.02
CA GLU A 216 1.23 10.97 -18.06
C GLU A 216 2.52 10.29 -17.53
N LYS A 217 2.61 10.13 -16.20
CA LYS A 217 3.78 9.69 -15.46
C LYS A 217 3.38 8.78 -14.29
N VAL A 218 4.28 7.90 -13.87
CA VAL A 218 4.19 7.03 -12.70
C VAL A 218 5.37 7.35 -11.79
N ILE A 219 5.13 7.63 -10.51
CA ILE A 219 6.20 7.88 -9.53
C ILE A 219 6.45 6.61 -8.72
N VAL A 220 7.72 6.22 -8.62
CA VAL A 220 8.20 5.07 -7.87
C VAL A 220 9.19 5.55 -6.81
N SER A 221 9.00 5.15 -5.55
CA SER A 221 9.97 5.40 -4.47
C SER A 221 10.78 4.13 -4.19
N LEU A 222 12.08 4.29 -3.96
CA LEU A 222 13.06 3.23 -3.81
C LEU A 222 13.57 3.14 -2.37
N GLU A 223 14.04 1.96 -1.98
CA GLU A 223 14.62 1.74 -0.65
C GLU A 223 16.08 2.21 -0.52
N ALA A 224 16.70 2.64 -1.62
CA ALA A 224 18.03 3.23 -1.68
C ALA A 224 18.15 4.18 -2.88
N THR A 225 19.15 5.06 -2.86
CA THR A 225 19.49 5.92 -4.00
C THR A 225 20.17 5.10 -5.10
N LEU A 226 19.74 5.28 -6.35
CA LEU A 226 20.34 4.56 -7.47
C LEU A 226 21.59 5.22 -8.01
N PRO A 227 22.62 4.45 -8.40
CA PRO A 227 23.79 4.99 -9.10
C PRO A 227 23.45 5.65 -10.44
N LEU A 228 22.48 5.10 -11.19
CA LEU A 228 22.16 5.57 -12.55
C LEU A 228 21.44 6.91 -12.55
N THR A 229 20.53 7.13 -11.61
CA THR A 229 19.67 8.31 -11.57
C THR A 229 20.05 9.29 -10.45
N ASN A 230 20.89 8.86 -9.50
CA ASN A 230 21.26 9.59 -8.29
C ASN A 230 20.03 10.09 -7.49
N THR A 231 18.96 9.29 -7.46
CA THR A 231 17.72 9.59 -6.75
C THR A 231 17.09 8.30 -6.23
N ASP A 232 16.35 8.41 -5.13
CA ASP A 232 15.48 7.38 -4.57
C ASP A 232 14.04 7.47 -5.12
N ILE A 233 13.79 8.40 -6.05
CA ILE A 233 12.52 8.59 -6.74
C ILE A 233 12.71 8.43 -8.25
N LEU A 234 11.88 7.59 -8.86
CA LEU A 234 11.81 7.41 -10.31
C LEU A 234 10.48 7.94 -10.85
N GLU A 235 10.57 8.83 -11.84
CA GLU A 235 9.48 9.27 -12.70
C GLU A 235 9.50 8.42 -13.97
N ILE A 236 8.53 7.53 -14.11
CA ILE A 236 8.36 6.61 -15.22
C ILE A 236 7.32 7.17 -16.18
N LYS A 237 7.69 7.36 -17.45
CA LYS A 237 6.79 7.84 -18.51
C LYS A 237 6.68 6.85 -19.64
N ARG A 238 5.51 6.77 -20.25
CA ARG A 238 5.33 6.04 -21.51
C ARG A 238 5.85 6.87 -22.67
N ARG A 239 6.61 6.23 -23.55
CA ARG A 239 7.00 6.75 -24.86
C ARG A 239 6.72 5.70 -25.94
N GLY A 240 6.85 6.10 -27.19
CA GLY A 240 6.65 5.22 -28.34
C GLY A 240 5.18 4.89 -28.65
N ASN A 241 5.00 4.02 -29.64
CA ASN A 241 3.71 3.76 -30.28
C ASN A 241 2.96 2.64 -29.54
N VAL A 242 1.65 2.50 -29.79
CA VAL A 242 0.80 1.49 -29.11
C VAL A 242 1.34 0.06 -29.26
N THR A 243 1.94 -0.25 -30.40
CA THR A 243 2.47 -1.57 -30.76
C THR A 243 3.90 -1.85 -30.29
N SER A 244 4.65 -0.80 -29.90
CA SER A 244 6.03 -0.92 -29.41
C SER A 244 6.30 0.20 -28.40
N PRO A 245 5.74 0.08 -27.17
CA PRO A 245 5.93 1.08 -26.15
C PRO A 245 7.35 1.01 -25.57
N THR A 246 7.90 2.17 -25.23
CA THR A 246 9.10 2.29 -24.39
C THR A 246 8.76 2.98 -23.07
N ILE A 247 9.62 2.74 -22.07
CA ILE A 247 9.57 3.44 -20.80
C ILE A 247 10.73 4.42 -20.74
N GLU A 248 10.43 5.66 -20.35
CA GLU A 248 11.41 6.70 -20.03
C GLU A 248 11.44 6.89 -18.52
N ILE A 249 12.63 6.80 -17.90
CA ILE A 249 12.85 7.02 -16.48
C ILE A 249 13.56 8.37 -16.28
N ASN A 250 13.00 9.21 -15.41
CA ASN A 250 13.50 10.54 -15.03
C ASN A 250 13.83 11.44 -16.22
N GLY A 251 13.15 11.25 -17.36
CA GLY A 251 13.39 12.01 -18.58
C GLY A 251 14.72 11.71 -19.29
N LYS A 252 15.45 10.67 -18.88
CA LYS A 252 16.84 10.43 -19.33
C LYS A 252 17.13 9.02 -19.80
N HIS A 253 16.48 8.01 -19.24
CA HIS A 253 16.85 6.61 -19.47
C HIS A 253 15.72 5.85 -20.13
N GLU A 254 15.99 5.27 -21.31
CA GLU A 254 15.02 4.52 -22.09
C GLU A 254 15.13 3.01 -21.84
N PHE A 255 13.98 2.38 -21.62
CA PHE A 255 13.82 0.95 -21.42
C PHE A 255 12.85 0.37 -22.44
N ILE A 256 13.19 -0.83 -22.93
CA ILE A 256 12.39 -1.60 -23.88
C ILE A 256 11.81 -2.84 -23.21
N LEU A 257 10.69 -3.33 -23.73
CA LEU A 257 10.07 -4.56 -23.25
C LEU A 257 11.06 -5.74 -23.43
N ASN A 258 11.22 -6.55 -22.39
CA ASN A 258 12.06 -7.74 -22.46
C ASN A 258 11.22 -8.93 -22.96
N GLN A 259 11.29 -9.24 -24.26
CA GLN A 259 10.52 -10.33 -24.88
C GLN A 259 11.10 -11.73 -24.63
N ASP A 260 12.31 -11.81 -24.10
CA ASP A 260 13.05 -13.07 -23.92
C ASP A 260 12.69 -13.82 -22.62
N GLU A 261 11.85 -13.24 -21.74
CA GLU A 261 11.51 -13.80 -20.42
C GLU A 261 10.02 -13.70 -20.06
N VAL A 262 9.13 -14.15 -20.95
CA VAL A 262 7.67 -14.28 -20.70
C VAL A 262 7.38 -15.48 -19.82
#